data_AF-A0A6M0SQ08-F1
#
_entry.id   AF-A0A6M0SQ08-F1
#
_cell.length_a   1.000
_cell.length_b   1.000
_cell.length_c   1.000
_cell.angle_alpha   90.00
_cell.angle_beta   90.00
_cell.angle_gamma   90.00
#
_symmetry.space_group_name_H-M   'P 1'
#
loop_
_entity.id
_entity.type
_entity.pdbx_description
1 polymer ?
#
loop_
_entity_poly.entity_id
_entity_poly.type
_entity_poly.pdbx_seq_one_letter_code
_entity_poly.pdbx_strand_id
1 'polypeptide(L)'
;MSSAEKATSVNAEAYDDESKWWYGLLQKVEKVDDKELAQAKNIADNMLTKLNKVEHSTTVRVLALERAELILPHRLIYFNNKKLNGWYRIRSVSHDIVNGRHIVDIGLEW
;
A
#
# COMPACT_ATOMS: atom_id res chain seq x y z
N MET A 1 -38.19 28.77 2.92
CA MET A 1 -37.04 28.06 3.51
C MET A 1 -37.46 26.61 3.74
N SER A 2 -37.38 25.75 2.73
CA SER A 2 -37.58 24.30 2.93
C SER A 2 -36.20 23.67 2.92
N SER A 3 -35.69 23.38 4.11
CA SER A 3 -34.48 22.58 4.28
C SER A 3 -34.84 21.16 3.87
N ALA A 4 -34.56 20.83 2.61
CA ALA A 4 -34.63 19.45 2.15
C ALA A 4 -33.63 18.65 2.98
N GLU A 5 -34.13 17.83 3.89
CA GLU A 5 -33.34 16.82 4.57
C GLU A 5 -32.64 16.00 3.50
N LYS A 6 -31.31 16.16 3.39
CA LYS A 6 -30.48 15.35 2.51
C LYS A 6 -30.51 13.93 3.06
N ALA A 7 -31.49 13.15 2.63
CA ALA A 7 -31.54 11.72 2.86
C ALA A 7 -30.18 11.15 2.43
N THR A 8 -29.43 10.63 3.39
CA THR A 8 -28.12 10.03 3.12
C THR A 8 -28.39 8.65 2.52
N SER A 9 -28.65 8.61 1.21
CA SER A 9 -28.82 7.35 0.48
C SER A 9 -27.45 6.73 0.20
N VAL A 10 -27.35 5.41 0.37
CA VAL A 10 -26.18 4.68 -0.09
C VAL A 10 -26.26 4.60 -1.62
N ASN A 11 -25.34 5.30 -2.28
CA ASN A 11 -25.36 5.40 -3.74
C ASN A 11 -24.68 4.20 -4.41
N ALA A 12 -23.67 3.58 -3.78
CA ALA A 12 -22.99 2.39 -4.30
C ALA A 12 -22.27 1.63 -3.16
N GLU A 13 -22.14 0.32 -3.32
CA GLU A 13 -21.47 -0.57 -2.36
C GLU A 13 -20.53 -1.54 -3.11
N ALA A 14 -19.44 -1.93 -2.45
CA ALA A 14 -18.47 -2.91 -2.93
C ALA A 14 -17.96 -3.72 -1.75
N TYR A 15 -17.84 -5.05 -1.91
CA TYR A 15 -17.44 -5.98 -0.87
C TYR A 15 -16.51 -7.08 -1.39
N ASP A 16 -15.63 -7.57 -0.54
CA ASP A 16 -14.92 -8.85 -0.72
C ASP A 16 -15.34 -9.79 0.41
N ASP A 17 -16.03 -10.88 0.09
CA ASP A 17 -16.50 -11.86 1.06
C ASP A 17 -15.48 -12.96 1.38
N GLU A 18 -14.48 -13.17 0.52
CA GLU A 18 -13.50 -14.25 0.66
C GLU A 18 -12.43 -13.90 1.70
N SER A 19 -11.95 -12.65 1.68
CA SER A 19 -10.88 -12.19 2.59
C SER A 19 -11.38 -11.90 4.02
N LYS A 20 -12.69 -11.69 4.21
CA LYS A 20 -13.30 -11.37 5.51
C LYS A 20 -13.05 -12.44 6.56
N TRP A 21 -13.03 -13.71 6.17
CA TRP A 21 -12.82 -14.82 7.10
C TRP A 21 -11.41 -14.78 7.73
N TRP A 22 -10.40 -14.37 6.94
CA TRP A 22 -9.01 -14.36 7.37
C TRP A 22 -8.60 -13.06 8.06
N TYR A 23 -9.12 -11.91 7.61
CA TYR A 23 -8.65 -10.58 8.05
C TYR A 23 -9.70 -9.77 8.83
N GLY A 24 -10.94 -10.26 8.94
CA GLY A 24 -12.05 -9.57 9.59
C GLY A 24 -12.79 -8.59 8.66
N LEU A 25 -13.79 -7.88 9.22
CA LEU A 25 -14.62 -6.93 8.47
C LEU A 25 -14.10 -5.49 8.61
N LEU A 26 -13.71 -4.88 7.49
CA LEU A 26 -13.43 -3.45 7.40
C LEU A 26 -14.52 -2.77 6.56
N GLN A 27 -15.26 -1.83 7.16
CA GLN A 27 -16.25 -1.02 6.46
C GLN A 27 -15.80 0.44 6.43
N LYS A 28 -15.83 1.05 5.23
CA LYS A 28 -15.59 2.49 5.07
C LYS A 28 -16.73 3.12 4.28
N VAL A 29 -17.28 4.21 4.83
CA VAL A 29 -18.31 5.03 4.18
C VAL A 29 -17.66 6.33 3.74
N GLU A 30 -17.70 6.61 2.43
CA GLU A 30 -17.17 7.84 1.85
C GLU A 30 -18.32 8.73 1.37
N LYS A 31 -18.29 10.02 1.73
CA LYS A 31 -19.23 10.99 1.18
C LYS A 31 -18.79 11.37 -0.23
N VAL A 32 -19.70 11.22 -1.17
CA VAL A 32 -19.53 11.71 -2.54
C VAL A 32 -20.52 12.87 -2.76
N ASP A 33 -20.08 13.92 -3.44
CA ASP A 33 -20.99 14.95 -3.96
C ASP A 33 -21.94 14.35 -5.01
N ASP A 34 -22.87 15.14 -5.55
CA ASP A 34 -23.83 14.74 -6.60
C ASP A 34 -23.09 14.21 -7.84
N LYS A 35 -22.63 12.97 -7.76
CA LYS A 35 -21.88 12.23 -8.76
C LYS A 35 -22.78 11.14 -9.31
N GLU A 36 -22.66 10.86 -10.60
CA GLU A 36 -23.38 9.76 -11.23
C GLU A 36 -23.08 8.43 -10.54
N LEU A 37 -24.07 7.54 -10.50
CA LEU A 37 -23.98 6.19 -9.94
C LEU A 37 -22.72 5.44 -10.37
N ALA A 38 -22.34 5.56 -11.64
CA ALA A 38 -21.14 4.92 -12.19
C ALA A 38 -19.85 5.43 -11.54
N GLN A 39 -19.76 6.75 -11.26
CA GLN A 39 -18.59 7.33 -10.61
C GLN A 39 -18.53 6.93 -9.13
N ALA A 40 -19.67 6.91 -8.44
CA ALA A 40 -19.75 6.44 -7.05
C ALA A 40 -19.29 4.98 -6.93
N LYS A 41 -19.71 4.12 -7.86
CA LYS A 41 -19.26 2.72 -7.91
C LYS A 41 -17.76 2.59 -8.17
N ASN A 42 -17.20 3.32 -9.13
CA ASN A 42 -15.76 3.32 -9.38
C ASN A 42 -14.95 3.77 -8.15
N ILE A 43 -15.46 4.73 -7.36
CA ILE A 43 -14.81 5.14 -6.11
C ILE A 43 -14.86 4.01 -5.09
N ALA A 44 -16.02 3.35 -4.91
CA ALA A 44 -16.17 2.22 -4.01
C ALA A 44 -15.22 1.06 -4.38
N ASP A 45 -15.15 0.69 -5.66
CA ASP A 45 -14.29 -0.39 -6.15
C ASP A 45 -12.79 -0.07 -5.96
N ASN A 46 -12.38 1.17 -6.25
CA ASN A 46 -11.00 1.61 -6.02
C ASN A 46 -10.65 1.65 -4.53
N MET A 47 -11.58 2.08 -3.67
CA MET A 47 -11.38 2.07 -2.23
C MET A 47 -11.28 0.65 -1.67
N LEU A 48 -12.15 -0.25 -2.11
CA LEU A 48 -12.08 -1.66 -1.76
C LEU A 48 -10.71 -2.22 -2.15
N THR A 49 -10.29 -2.02 -3.39
CA THR A 49 -8.97 -2.49 -3.88
C THR A 49 -7.81 -1.93 -3.05
N LYS A 50 -7.87 -0.65 -2.67
CA LYS A 50 -6.81 0.00 -1.89
C LYS A 50 -6.76 -0.50 -0.44
N LEU A 51 -7.92 -0.66 0.20
CA LEU A 51 -8.01 -1.03 1.62
C LEU A 51 -7.86 -2.53 1.84
N ASN A 52 -8.25 -3.33 0.85
CA ASN A 52 -8.16 -4.78 0.88
C ASN A 52 -6.80 -5.31 0.39
N LYS A 53 -5.85 -4.41 0.09
CA LYS A 53 -4.50 -4.80 -0.31
C LYS A 53 -3.79 -5.45 0.87
N VAL A 54 -3.53 -6.75 0.79
CA VAL A 54 -2.58 -7.44 1.67
C VAL A 54 -1.18 -6.95 1.31
N GLU A 55 -0.53 -6.26 2.25
CA GLU A 55 0.81 -5.72 2.07
C GLU A 55 1.82 -6.59 2.83
N HIS A 56 2.70 -7.28 2.11
CA HIS A 56 3.87 -7.88 2.71
C HIS A 56 5.02 -6.89 2.63
N SER A 57 5.57 -6.53 3.79
CA SER A 57 6.71 -5.62 3.86
C SER A 57 7.72 -6.05 4.91
N THR A 58 8.97 -5.66 4.71
CA THR A 58 10.04 -5.81 5.69
C THR A 58 11.11 -4.76 5.48
N THR A 59 11.93 -4.51 6.50
CA THR A 59 13.10 -3.65 6.38
C THR A 59 14.37 -4.48 6.56
N VAL A 60 15.32 -4.32 5.65
CA VAL A 60 16.61 -4.99 5.71
C VAL A 60 17.70 -3.94 5.82
N ARG A 61 18.53 -4.07 6.86
CA ARG A 61 19.75 -3.29 7.02
C ARG A 61 20.91 -4.02 6.36
N VAL A 62 21.60 -3.37 5.43
CA VAL A 62 22.73 -3.94 4.70
C VAL A 62 23.96 -3.04 4.78
N LEU A 63 25.14 -3.66 4.74
CA LEU A 63 26.39 -2.96 4.47
C LEU A 63 26.60 -2.93 2.95
N ALA A 64 26.58 -1.73 2.36
CA ALA A 64 26.84 -1.57 0.94
C ALA A 64 28.35 -1.44 0.71
N LEU A 65 28.93 -2.44 0.03
CA LEU A 65 30.37 -2.45 -0.28
C LEU A 65 30.69 -1.61 -1.51
N GLU A 66 29.82 -1.66 -2.51
CA GLU A 66 29.95 -0.93 -3.76
C GLU A 66 28.57 -0.53 -4.29
N ARG A 67 28.55 0.52 -5.12
CA ARG A 67 27.37 0.95 -5.89
C ARG A 67 26.13 1.22 -5.04
N ALA A 68 26.34 1.67 -3.80
CA ALA A 68 25.28 1.97 -2.85
C ALA A 68 24.30 3.03 -3.41
N GLU A 69 24.80 3.97 -4.20
CA GLU A 69 24.02 5.02 -4.87
C GLU A 69 22.98 4.49 -5.86
N LEU A 70 23.04 3.21 -6.23
CA LEU A 70 22.05 2.57 -7.11
C LEU A 70 20.88 1.95 -6.34
N ILE A 71 20.98 1.84 -5.02
CA ILE A 71 19.91 1.36 -4.15
C ILE A 71 18.96 2.54 -3.95
N LEU A 72 17.93 2.65 -4.80
CA LEU A 72 16.98 3.76 -4.79
C LEU A 72 15.54 3.26 -4.72
N PRO A 73 14.61 4.05 -4.16
CA PRO A 73 13.19 3.73 -4.16
C PRO A 73 12.64 3.44 -5.56
N HIS A 74 11.56 2.68 -5.62
CA HIS A 74 10.85 2.27 -6.86
C HIS A 74 11.66 1.38 -7.82
N ARG A 75 12.80 0.83 -7.39
CA ARG A 75 13.56 -0.19 -8.11
C ARG A 75 13.24 -1.59 -7.59
N LEU A 76 13.55 -2.61 -8.39
CA LEU A 76 13.54 -4.00 -7.94
C LEU A 76 14.94 -4.40 -7.47
N ILE A 77 15.00 -5.15 -6.39
CA ILE A 77 16.23 -5.74 -5.86
C ILE A 77 16.02 -7.23 -5.63
N TYR A 78 17.00 -8.03 -6.03
CA TYR A 78 16.97 -9.47 -5.83
C TYR A 78 17.69 -9.83 -4.53
N PHE A 79 17.01 -10.56 -3.65
CA PHE A 79 17.62 -11.19 -2.50
C PHE A 79 17.73 -12.70 -2.75
N ASN A 80 18.86 -13.28 -2.34
CA ASN A 80 19.10 -14.71 -2.35
C ASN A 80 19.60 -15.16 -0.98
N ASN A 81 18.68 -15.29 -0.04
CA ASN A 81 18.95 -15.84 1.29
C ASN A 81 17.78 -16.73 1.74
N LYS A 82 17.92 -17.41 2.89
CA LYS A 82 16.90 -18.36 3.37
C LYS A 82 15.54 -17.71 3.67
N LYS A 83 15.50 -16.42 4.02
CA LYS A 83 14.28 -15.69 4.40
C LYS A 83 13.69 -14.86 3.25
N LEU A 84 14.53 -14.35 2.37
CA LEU A 84 14.18 -13.56 1.20
C LEU A 84 14.89 -14.16 -0.01
N ASN A 85 14.11 -14.74 -0.92
CA ASN A 85 14.60 -15.38 -2.13
C ASN A 85 13.69 -15.00 -3.30
N GLY A 86 14.03 -13.91 -3.98
CA GLY A 86 13.16 -13.34 -5.01
C GLY A 86 13.46 -11.88 -5.30
N TRP A 87 12.69 -11.34 -6.24
CA TRP A 87 12.67 -9.91 -6.57
C TRP A 87 11.67 -9.19 -5.67
N TYR A 88 12.12 -8.12 -5.05
CA TYR A 88 11.32 -7.30 -4.16
C TYR A 88 11.38 -5.85 -4.61
N ARG A 89 10.27 -5.12 -4.45
CA ARG A 89 10.21 -3.70 -4.76
C ARG A 89 10.74 -2.90 -3.59
N ILE A 90 11.63 -1.96 -3.87
CA ILE A 90 12.15 -1.02 -2.88
C ILE A 90 11.10 0.07 -2.67
N ARG A 91 10.45 0.06 -1.50
CA ARG A 91 9.49 1.08 -1.07
C ARG A 91 10.19 2.33 -0.54
N SER A 92 11.26 2.14 0.23
CA SER A 92 12.02 3.24 0.84
C SER A 92 13.48 2.87 1.02
N VAL A 93 14.36 3.88 1.05
CA VAL A 93 15.79 3.71 1.30
C VAL A 93 16.28 4.83 2.20
N SER A 94 17.13 4.49 3.16
CA SER A 94 17.89 5.46 3.96
C SER A 94 19.38 5.08 3.91
N HIS A 95 20.23 6.05 3.58
CA HIS A 95 21.67 5.89 3.46
C HIS A 95 22.36 6.60 4.62
N ASP A 96 23.19 5.87 5.36
CA ASP A 96 23.99 6.39 6.45
C ASP A 96 25.46 6.02 6.28
N ILE A 97 26.36 6.91 6.72
CA ILE A 97 27.79 6.62 6.83
C ILE A 97 28.15 6.55 8.30
N VAL A 98 28.39 5.34 8.80
CA VAL A 98 28.73 5.08 10.20
C VAL A 98 30.15 4.53 10.28
N ASN A 99 31.06 5.25 10.96
CA ASN A 99 32.48 4.88 11.06
C ASN A 99 33.13 4.57 9.69
N GLY A 100 32.80 5.38 8.67
CA GLY A 100 33.31 5.20 7.30
C GLY A 100 32.68 4.04 6.52
N ARG A 101 31.65 3.38 7.07
CA ARG A 101 30.92 2.29 6.40
C ARG A 101 29.57 2.78 5.88
N HIS A 102 29.26 2.48 4.63
CA HIS A 102 27.99 2.82 4.02
C HIS A 102 26.93 1.78 4.44
N ILE A 103 26.08 2.16 5.39
CA ILE A 103 24.96 1.36 5.87
C ILE A 103 23.70 1.83 5.16
N VAL A 104 22.90 0.89 4.68
CA VAL A 104 21.68 1.20 3.94
C VAL A 104 20.52 0.43 4.56
N ASP A 105 19.48 1.14 4.95
CA ASP A 105 18.20 0.58 5.34
C ASP A 105 17.27 0.55 4.14
N ILE A 106 16.82 -0.65 3.76
CA ILE A 106 15.99 -0.88 2.58
C ILE A 106 14.62 -1.38 3.04
N GLY A 107 13.58 -0.58 2.84
CA GLY A 107 12.20 -1.01 3.01
C GLY A 107 11.70 -1.71 1.75
N LEU A 108 11.25 -2.95 1.89
CA LEU A 108 10.78 -3.82 0.81
C LEU A 108 9.27 -4.01 0.87
N GLU A 109 8.64 -4.18 -0.29
CA GLU A 109 7.24 -4.56 -0.46
C GLU A 109 7.06 -5.61 -1.57
N TRP A 110 6.10 -6.52 -1.40
CA TRP A 110 5.67 -7.52 -2.39
C TRP A 110 4.24 -8.01 -2.17
#